data_AF-A0A7C1XK74-F1
#
_entry.id   AF-A0A7C1XK74-F1
#
_cell.length_a   1.000
_cell.length_b   1.000
_cell.length_c   1.000
_cell.angle_alpha   90.00
_cell.angle_beta   90.00
_cell.angle_gamma   90.00
#
_symmetry.space_group_name_H-M   'P 1'
#
loop_
_entity.id
_entity.type
_entity.pdbx_description
1 polymer ?
#
loop_
_entity_poly.entity_id
_entity_poly.type
_entity_poly.pdbx_seq_one_letter_code
_entity_poly.pdbx_strand_id
1 'polypeptide(L)' 'MTAPYWLNPCDRQDFPNPELALREPDGLLAIGGDLSIERLLAAYRRGIFPWYSGD' A
#
# COMPACT_ATOMS: atom_id res chain seq x y z
N MET A 1 -2.15 6.31 17.92
CA MET A 1 -1.74 7.06 16.71
C MET A 1 -1.06 6.06 15.80
N THR A 2 -1.79 5.48 14.86
CA THR A 2 -1.22 4.51 13.92
C THR A 2 -0.78 5.29 12.68
N ALA A 3 0.50 5.17 12.30
CA ALA A 3 1.01 5.76 11.08
C ALA A 3 0.86 4.74 9.93
N PRO A 4 0.71 5.21 8.68
CA PRO A 4 0.68 4.32 7.52
C PRO A 4 2.03 3.63 7.32
N TYR A 5 2.00 2.42 6.74
CA TYR A 5 3.18 1.61 6.49
C TYR A 5 4.02 2.16 5.33
N TRP A 6 5.33 2.25 5.48
CA TRP A 6 6.23 2.67 4.39
C TRP A 6 6.69 1.46 3.59
N LEU A 7 6.38 1.44 2.29
CA LEU A 7 6.78 0.35 1.40
C LEU A 7 8.29 0.34 1.18
N ASN A 8 8.92 -0.82 1.33
CA ASN A 8 10.31 -1.03 0.99
C ASN A 8 10.51 -0.97 -0.53
N PRO A 9 11.34 -0.04 -1.05
CA PRO A 9 11.56 0.09 -2.50
C PRO A 9 12.26 -1.11 -3.13
N CYS A 10 13.06 -1.87 -2.37
CA CYS A 10 13.78 -3.04 -2.84
C CYS A 10 12.94 -4.32 -2.85
N ASP A 11 11.79 -4.32 -2.17
CA ASP A 11 10.89 -5.47 -2.09
C ASP A 11 9.50 -5.11 -2.64
N ARG A 12 9.17 -5.68 -3.80
CA ARG A 12 7.89 -5.46 -4.51
C ARG A 12 6.73 -6.26 -3.95
N GLN A 13 7.01 -7.23 -3.08
CA GLN A 13 6.00 -8.05 -2.40
C GLN A 13 5.66 -7.52 -1.01
N ASP A 14 6.42 -6.55 -0.52
CA ASP A 14 6.24 -5.91 0.76
C ASP A 14 4.88 -5.19 0.83
N PHE A 15 3.94 -5.78 1.56
CA PHE A 15 2.64 -5.20 1.89
C PHE A 15 2.21 -5.71 3.28
N PRO A 16 1.76 -4.82 4.19
CA PRO A 16 1.22 -5.24 5.48
C PRO A 16 -0.14 -5.92 5.31
N ASN A 17 -0.61 -6.59 6.37
CA ASN A 17 -1.97 -7.14 6.41
C ASN A 17 -3.00 -6.00 6.23
N PRO A 18 -3.97 -6.11 5.28
CA PRO A 18 -5.01 -5.10 5.08
C PRO A 18 -5.81 -4.72 6.34
N GLU A 19 -5.93 -5.61 7.33
CA GLU A 19 -6.59 -5.31 8.61
C GLU A 19 -5.88 -4.22 9.43
N LEU A 20 -4.64 -3.88 9.08
CA LEU A 20 -3.87 -2.78 9.71
C LEU A 20 -4.17 -1.41 9.10
N ALA A 21 -5.06 -1.34 8.10
CA ALA A 21 -5.45 -0.07 7.49
C ALA A 21 -6.03 0.90 8.53
N LEU A 22 -5.76 2.19 8.33
CA LEU A 22 -6.34 3.24 9.14
C LEU A 22 -7.85 3.28 8.97
N ARG A 23 -8.55 3.66 10.05
CA ARG A 23 -9.99 3.96 10.01
C ARG A 23 -10.29 5.35 9.50
N GLU A 24 -9.32 6.26 9.64
CA GLU A 24 -9.41 7.64 9.19
C GLU A 24 -8.01 8.10 8.74
N PRO A 25 -7.79 8.36 7.44
CA PRO A 25 -8.71 8.08 6.34
C PRO A 25 -8.93 6.56 6.18
N ASP A 26 -10.16 6.15 5.88
CA ASP A 26 -10.54 4.74 5.77
C ASP A 26 -9.76 4.03 4.66
N GLY A 27 -9.20 2.86 4.98
CA GLY A 27 -8.47 2.03 4.02
C GLY A 27 -7.04 2.47 3.73
N LEU A 28 -6.56 3.59 4.29
CA LEU A 28 -5.15 3.98 4.09
C LEU A 28 -4.23 3.01 4.82
N LEU A 29 -3.50 2.22 4.04
CA LEU A 29 -2.66 1.14 4.55
C LEU A 29 -1.16 1.43 4.45
N ALA A 30 -0.71 1.90 3.28
CA ALA A 30 0.71 2.08 3.00
C ALA A 30 0.98 3.28 2.07
N ILE A 31 2.20 3.81 2.15
CA ILE A 31 2.69 4.95 1.36
C ILE A 31 4.08 4.59 0.79
N GLY A 32 4.40 5.14 -0.39
CA GLY A 32 5.68 4.98 -1.06
C GLY A 32 5.66 3.90 -2.14
N GLY A 33 6.84 3.35 -2.46
CA GLY A 33 6.99 2.35 -3.52
C GLY A 33 6.93 2.94 -4.94
N ASP A 34 6.60 2.08 -5.90
CA ASP A 34 6.49 2.39 -7.33
C ASP A 34 5.21 1.80 -7.93
N LEU A 35 4.92 2.10 -9.20
CA LEU A 35 3.80 1.49 -9.95
C LEU A 35 4.29 0.38 -10.90
N SER A 36 5.33 -0.37 -10.50
CA SER A 36 5.82 -1.49 -11.29
C SER A 36 4.77 -2.60 -11.36
N ILE A 37 4.72 -3.32 -12.50
CA ILE A 37 3.74 -4.40 -12.74
C ILE A 37 3.78 -5.44 -11.62
N GLU A 38 4.97 -5.85 -11.19
CA GLU A 38 5.14 -6.84 -10.13
C GLU A 38 4.53 -6.38 -8.80
N ARG A 39 4.75 -5.11 -8.41
CA ARG A 39 4.17 -4.55 -7.18
C ARG A 39 2.65 -4.40 -7.29
N LEU A 40 2.13 -3.99 -8.45
CA LEU A 40 0.69 -3.91 -8.68
C LEU A 40 0.03 -5.29 -8.56
N LEU A 41 0.58 -6.31 -9.21
CA LEU A 41 0.08 -7.68 -9.09
C LEU A 41 0.12 -8.18 -7.64
N ALA A 42 1.20 -7.86 -6.92
CA ALA A 42 1.34 -8.18 -5.50
C ALA A 42 0.27 -7.50 -4.63
N ALA A 43 -0.07 -6.23 -4.91
CA ALA A 43 -1.11 -5.48 -4.21
C ALA A 43 -2.50 -6.07 -4.48
N TYR A 44 -2.87 -6.25 -5.76
CA TYR A 44 -4.19 -6.75 -6.14
C TYR A 44 -4.48 -8.16 -5.61
N ARG A 45 -3.47 -9.04 -5.56
CA ARG A 45 -3.61 -10.37 -4.95
C ARG A 45 -3.97 -10.34 -3.46
N ARG A 46 -3.70 -9.22 -2.79
CA ARG A 46 -3.96 -8.99 -1.35
C ARG A 46 -5.16 -8.07 -1.11
N GLY A 47 -5.90 -7.69 -2.16
CA GLY A 47 -7.01 -6.74 -2.03
C GLY A 47 -6.56 -5.29 -1.79
N ILE A 48 -5.31 -4.96 -2.11
CA ILE A 48 -4.74 -3.62 -1.97
C ILE A 48 -4.69 -2.98 -3.36
N PHE A 49 -5.09 -1.72 -3.48
CA PHE A 49 -5.01 -0.95 -4.71
C PHE A 49 -4.38 0.43 -4.45
N PRO A 50 -3.50 0.92 -5.34
CA PRO A 50 -2.95 2.27 -5.20
C PRO A 50 -4.05 3.29 -5.51
N TRP A 51 -4.22 4.26 -4.62
CA TRP A 51 -5.12 5.38 -4.83
C TRP A 51 -4.41 6.65 -4.39
N TYR A 52 -4.13 7.53 -5.35
CA TYR A 52 -3.46 8.80 -5.13
C TYR A 52 -4.00 9.81 -6.15
N SER A 53 -3.98 11.09 -5.78
CA SER A 53 -4.22 12.19 -6.70
C SER A 53 -2.87 12.78 -7.10
N GLY A 54 -2.69 13.06 -8.39
CA GLY A 54 -1.64 13.96 -8.84
C GLY A 54 -2.19 15.38 -8.81
N ASP A 55 -1.48 16.30 -8.19
CA ASP A 55 -1.62 17.73 -8.51
C ASP A 55 -1.01 18.00 -9.90
#